data_AF-A0A9E5U5B7-F1
#
_entry.id   AF-A0A9E5U5B7-F1
#
_cell.length_a   1.000
_cell.length_b   1.000
_cell.length_c   1.000
_cell.angle_alpha   90.00
_cell.angle_beta   90.00
_cell.angle_gamma   90.00
#
_symmetry.space_group_name_H-M   'P 1'
#
loop_
_entity.id
_entity.type
_entity.pdbx_description
1 polymer ?
#
loop_
_entity_poly.entity_id
_entity_poly.type
_entity_poly.pdbx_seq_one_letter_code
_entity_poly.pdbx_strand_id
1 'polypeptide(L)'
;MPVTAKLSRKFYETFGDEIANELVEWFNQVDATYRSDLRELNELNFARFDAKAEQRAVELEAKFDQRIGALEAKFNQRIGALEAKFNQRIGALEAKLDQRIAEVRAELMSELRGGLAEQRADLIRWMFLFWAGTVLPLAGLMVALLR
;
A
#
# COMPACT_ATOMS: atom_id res chain seq x y z
N MET A 1 49.15 -41.48 -2.13
CA MET A 1 49.55 -42.85 -2.54
C MET A 1 50.22 -42.76 -3.89
N PRO A 2 51.56 -42.88 -3.98
CA PRO A 2 52.23 -42.91 -5.29
C PRO A 2 51.69 -44.07 -6.11
N VAL A 3 51.52 -43.87 -7.42
CA VAL A 3 51.29 -44.99 -8.33
C VAL A 3 52.62 -45.74 -8.39
N THR A 4 52.72 -46.94 -7.83
CA THR A 4 53.90 -47.78 -8.12
C THR A 4 53.81 -48.26 -9.56
N ALA A 5 54.30 -47.46 -10.50
CA ALA A 5 54.54 -47.94 -11.86
C ALA A 5 55.54 -49.10 -11.78
N LYS A 6 55.14 -50.27 -12.27
CA LYS A 6 56.00 -51.45 -12.34
C LYS A 6 56.14 -51.85 -13.79
N LEU A 7 57.38 -51.87 -14.27
CA LEU A 7 57.73 -52.40 -15.59
C LEU A 7 57.84 -53.93 -15.52
N SER A 8 57.66 -54.59 -16.67
CA SER A 8 57.76 -56.05 -16.74
C SER A 8 59.19 -56.55 -16.57
N ARG A 9 59.39 -57.75 -16.02
CA ARG A 9 60.73 -58.35 -15.83
C ARG A 9 61.55 -58.42 -17.14
N LYS A 10 60.88 -58.74 -18.24
CA LYS A 10 61.48 -58.77 -19.59
C LYS A 10 62.05 -57.40 -20.01
N PHE A 11 61.46 -56.30 -19.55
CA PHE A 11 61.94 -54.96 -19.82
C PHE A 11 63.27 -54.69 -19.10
N TYR A 12 63.38 -55.05 -17.81
CA TYR A 12 64.63 -54.99 -17.04
C TYR A 12 65.73 -55.85 -17.66
N GLU A 13 65.40 -57.08 -18.10
CA GLU A 13 66.35 -57.98 -18.76
C GLU A 13 66.84 -57.45 -20.12
N THR A 14 66.00 -56.71 -20.85
CA THR A 14 66.31 -56.20 -22.20
C THR A 14 67.07 -54.86 -22.16
N PHE A 15 66.71 -53.97 -21.23
CA PHE A 15 67.23 -52.59 -21.18
C PHE A 15 68.11 -52.29 -19.96
N GLY A 16 68.21 -53.22 -19.00
CA GLY A 16 68.98 -53.04 -17.76
C GLY A 16 68.18 -52.33 -16.67
N ASP A 17 68.64 -52.52 -15.42
CA ASP A 17 67.97 -51.98 -14.22
C ASP A 17 68.02 -50.44 -14.15
N GLU A 18 69.11 -49.84 -14.63
CA GLU A 18 69.31 -48.38 -14.61
C GLU A 18 68.25 -47.65 -15.43
N ILE A 19 68.13 -47.99 -16.72
CA ILE A 19 67.14 -47.40 -17.64
C ILE A 19 65.70 -47.65 -17.17
N ALA A 20 65.43 -48.86 -16.66
CA ALA A 20 64.10 -49.19 -16.16
C ALA A 20 63.71 -48.38 -14.91
N ASN A 21 64.65 -48.14 -14.00
CA ASN A 21 64.42 -47.33 -12.80
C ASN A 21 64.24 -45.85 -13.14
N GLU A 22 65.05 -45.28 -14.03
CA GLU A 22 64.90 -43.89 -14.49
C GLU A 22 63.51 -43.64 -15.10
N LEU A 23 63.00 -44.57 -15.90
CA LEU A 23 61.67 -44.45 -16.50
C LEU A 23 60.55 -44.49 -15.44
N VAL A 24 60.68 -45.35 -14.43
CA VAL A 24 59.73 -45.43 -13.30
C VAL A 24 59.76 -44.15 -12.47
N GLU A 25 60.94 -43.63 -12.17
CA GLU A 25 61.11 -42.36 -11.45
C GLU A 25 60.49 -41.19 -12.20
N TRP A 26 60.76 -41.09 -13.51
CA TRP A 26 60.15 -40.08 -14.38
C TRP A 26 58.61 -40.19 -14.38
N PHE A 27 58.05 -41.40 -14.53
CA PHE A 27 56.60 -41.59 -14.49
C PHE A 27 55.98 -41.18 -13.16
N ASN A 28 56.63 -41.53 -12.04
CA ASN A 28 56.19 -41.13 -10.71
C ASN A 28 56.24 -39.61 -10.51
N GLN A 29 57.26 -38.95 -11.05
CA GLN A 29 57.38 -37.49 -11.02
C GLN A 29 56.26 -36.83 -11.83
N VAL A 30 55.96 -37.34 -13.03
CA VAL A 30 54.86 -36.86 -13.87
C VAL A 30 53.50 -37.04 -13.18
N ASP A 31 53.22 -38.20 -12.57
CA ASP A 31 51.98 -38.44 -11.80
C ASP A 31 51.86 -37.47 -10.62
N ALA A 32 52.96 -37.24 -9.89
CA ALA A 32 52.98 -36.31 -8.76
C ALA A 32 52.68 -34.88 -9.20
N THR A 33 53.31 -34.40 -10.28
CA THR A 33 53.05 -33.07 -10.85
C THR A 33 51.60 -32.96 -11.32
N TYR A 34 51.10 -33.92 -12.10
CA TYR A 34 49.73 -33.85 -12.62
C TYR A 34 48.68 -33.85 -11.51
N ARG A 35 48.89 -34.64 -10.44
CA ARG A 35 48.01 -34.62 -9.25
C ARG A 35 48.07 -33.30 -8.50
N SER A 36 49.25 -32.68 -8.44
CA SER A 36 49.42 -31.35 -7.88
C SER A 36 48.65 -30.31 -8.68
N ASP A 37 48.86 -30.28 -10.00
CA ASP A 37 48.19 -29.34 -10.91
C ASP A 37 46.67 -29.52 -10.86
N LEU A 38 46.19 -30.76 -10.82
CA LEU A 38 44.75 -31.04 -10.68
C LEU A 38 44.19 -30.51 -9.36
N ARG A 39 44.93 -30.64 -8.25
CA ARG A 39 44.50 -30.09 -6.95
C ARG A 39 44.48 -28.56 -7.00
N GLU A 40 45.51 -27.93 -7.53
CA GLU A 40 45.58 -26.48 -7.66
C GLU A 40 44.46 -25.93 -8.53
N LEU A 41 44.22 -26.54 -9.70
CA LEU A 41 43.10 -26.18 -10.57
C LEU A 41 41.75 -26.37 -9.87
N ASN A 42 41.60 -27.45 -9.10
CA ASN A 42 40.38 -27.73 -8.37
C ASN A 42 40.14 -26.69 -7.26
N GLU A 43 41.14 -26.37 -6.45
CA GLU A 43 41.09 -25.33 -5.43
C GLU A 43 40.76 -23.96 -6.02
N LEU A 44 41.42 -23.59 -7.12
CA LEU A 44 41.18 -22.32 -7.80
C LEU A 44 39.77 -22.25 -8.41
N ASN A 45 39.26 -23.35 -8.97
CA ASN A 45 37.90 -23.42 -9.46
C ASN A 45 36.87 -23.35 -8.33
N PHE A 46 37.12 -24.01 -7.20
CA PHE A 46 36.25 -23.92 -6.03
C PHE A 46 36.22 -22.51 -5.45
N ALA A 47 37.38 -21.86 -5.29
CA ALA A 47 37.44 -20.47 -4.82
C ALA A 47 36.67 -19.51 -5.75
N ARG A 48 36.78 -19.70 -7.07
CA ARG A 48 36.01 -18.92 -8.06
C ARG A 48 34.51 -19.19 -7.98
N PHE A 49 34.13 -20.44 -7.78
CA PHE A 49 32.72 -20.83 -7.62
C PHE A 49 32.13 -20.20 -6.37
N ASP A 50 32.85 -20.29 -5.25
CA ASP A 50 32.44 -19.76 -3.96
C ASP A 50 32.24 -18.23 -4.02
N ALA A 51 33.24 -17.51 -4.53
CA ALA A 51 33.15 -16.05 -4.73
C ALA A 51 31.95 -15.66 -5.62
N LYS A 52 31.66 -16.44 -6.67
CA LYS A 52 30.50 -16.19 -7.54
C LYS A 52 29.17 -16.51 -6.86
N ALA A 53 29.15 -17.52 -5.99
CA ALA A 53 27.98 -17.87 -5.20
C ALA A 53 27.68 -16.77 -4.16
N GLU A 54 28.70 -16.29 -3.44
CA GLU A 54 28.60 -15.16 -2.51
C GLU A 54 28.12 -13.90 -3.21
N GLN A 55 28.71 -13.53 -4.35
CA GLN A 55 28.28 -12.38 -5.13
C GLN A 55 26.79 -12.48 -5.51
N ARG A 56 26.34 -13.66 -5.98
CA ARG A 56 24.94 -13.87 -6.34
C ARG A 56 24.01 -13.82 -5.13
N ALA A 57 24.44 -14.28 -3.97
CA ALA A 57 23.68 -14.18 -2.74
C ALA A 57 23.44 -12.72 -2.36
N VAL A 58 24.50 -11.90 -2.36
CA VAL A 58 24.43 -10.46 -2.10
C VAL A 58 23.54 -9.74 -3.12
N GLU A 59 23.67 -10.07 -4.41
CA GLU A 59 22.80 -9.49 -5.45
C GLU A 59 21.32 -9.86 -5.27
N LEU A 60 21.03 -11.07 -4.81
CA LEU A 60 19.66 -11.52 -4.54
C LEU A 60 19.08 -10.83 -3.30
N GLU A 61 19.87 -10.70 -2.24
CA GLU A 61 19.50 -9.97 -1.02
C GLU A 61 19.17 -8.51 -1.36
N ALA A 62 20.05 -7.81 -2.08
CA ALA A 62 19.80 -6.44 -2.51
C ALA A 62 18.53 -6.28 -3.37
N LYS A 63 18.27 -7.23 -4.30
CA LYS A 63 17.03 -7.22 -5.09
C LYS A 63 15.79 -7.48 -4.25
N PHE A 64 15.91 -8.30 -3.22
CA PHE A 64 14.81 -8.60 -2.31
C PHE A 64 14.46 -7.37 -1.46
N ASP A 65 15.47 -6.73 -0.87
CA ASP A 65 15.30 -5.48 -0.11
C ASP A 65 14.69 -4.37 -0.98
N GLN A 66 15.17 -4.21 -2.21
CA GLN A 66 14.61 -3.25 -3.15
C GLN A 66 13.13 -3.53 -3.43
N ARG A 67 12.75 -4.80 -3.60
CA ARG A 67 11.36 -5.21 -3.84
C ARG A 67 10.48 -4.98 -2.63
N ILE A 68 10.98 -5.25 -1.42
CA ILE A 68 10.27 -4.97 -0.17
C ILE A 68 10.03 -3.46 -0.04
N GLY A 69 11.07 -2.64 -0.17
CA GLY A 69 10.93 -1.18 -0.08
C GLY A 69 9.95 -0.62 -1.11
N ALA A 70 9.95 -1.15 -2.34
CA ALA A 70 8.98 -0.76 -3.36
C ALA A 70 7.53 -1.15 -3.00
N LEU A 71 7.33 -2.32 -2.38
CA LEU A 71 6.02 -2.75 -1.91
C LEU A 71 5.51 -1.89 -0.75
N GLU A 72 6.37 -1.58 0.23
CA GLU A 72 6.06 -0.70 1.35
C GLU A 72 5.66 0.69 0.87
N ALA A 73 6.44 1.28 -0.04
CA ALA A 73 6.12 2.59 -0.63
C ALA A 73 4.75 2.59 -1.32
N LYS A 74 4.45 1.55 -2.11
CA LYS A 74 3.16 1.41 -2.79
C LYS A 74 2.01 1.22 -1.81
N PHE A 75 2.24 0.50 -0.71
CA PHE A 75 1.24 0.29 0.33
C PHE A 75 0.92 1.60 1.06
N ASN A 76 1.95 2.34 1.48
CA ASN A 76 1.80 3.65 2.12
C ASN A 76 1.08 4.65 1.22
N GLN A 77 1.41 4.67 -0.07
CA GLN A 77 0.71 5.52 -1.04
C GLN A 77 -0.78 5.16 -1.15
N ARG A 78 -1.12 3.86 -1.16
CA ARG A 78 -2.51 3.41 -1.20
C ARG A 78 -3.29 3.76 0.06
N ILE A 79 -2.66 3.65 1.23
CA ILE A 79 -3.27 4.08 2.50
C ILE A 79 -3.55 5.57 2.47
N GLY A 80 -2.56 6.41 2.15
CA GLY A 80 -2.76 7.86 2.10
C GLY A 80 -3.84 8.27 1.08
N ALA A 81 -3.93 7.58 -0.06
CA ALA A 81 -5.00 7.82 -1.03
C ALA A 81 -6.40 7.42 -0.52
N LEU A 82 -6.50 6.36 0.28
CA LEU A 82 -7.76 5.96 0.92
C LEU A 82 -8.18 6.94 2.01
N GLU A 83 -7.24 7.36 2.87
CA GLU A 83 -7.49 8.37 3.90
C GLU A 83 -7.98 9.68 3.30
N ALA A 84 -7.33 10.16 2.24
CA ALA A 84 -7.74 11.38 1.53
C ALA A 84 -9.17 11.26 0.97
N LYS A 85 -9.50 10.13 0.34
CA LYS A 85 -10.87 9.88 -0.18
C LYS A 85 -11.90 9.80 0.94
N PHE A 86 -11.54 9.21 2.08
CA PHE A 86 -12.43 9.10 3.22
C PHE A 86 -12.73 10.48 3.82
N ASN A 87 -11.68 11.28 4.06
CA ASN A 87 -11.82 12.65 4.55
C ASN A 87 -12.66 13.52 3.60
N GLN A 88 -12.45 13.40 2.28
CA GLN A 88 -13.25 14.11 1.30
C GLN A 88 -14.74 13.71 1.37
N ARG A 89 -15.04 12.42 1.54
CA ARG A 89 -16.42 11.94 1.68
C ARG A 89 -17.07 12.41 2.97
N ILE A 90 -16.33 12.43 4.08
CA ILE A 90 -16.84 12.97 5.34
C ILE A 90 -17.18 14.46 5.17
N GLY A 91 -16.24 15.27 4.67
CA GLY A 91 -16.50 16.71 4.47
C GLY A 91 -17.67 16.98 3.52
N ALA A 92 -17.86 16.15 2.49
CA ALA A 92 -19.02 16.25 1.61
C ALA A 92 -20.34 15.89 2.31
N LEU A 93 -20.33 14.90 3.21
CA LEU A 93 -21.50 14.52 4.00
C LEU A 93 -21.85 15.59 5.05
N GLU A 94 -20.84 16.15 5.72
CA GLU A 94 -21.00 17.27 6.66
C GLU A 94 -21.64 18.48 5.97
N ALA A 95 -21.08 18.91 4.84
CA ALA A 95 -21.63 20.02 4.07
C ALA A 95 -23.09 19.78 3.62
N LYS A 96 -23.41 18.55 3.20
CA LYS A 96 -24.77 18.19 2.79
C LYS A 96 -25.74 18.16 3.98
N LEU A 97 -25.27 17.75 5.15
CA LEU A 97 -26.05 17.77 6.37
C LEU A 97 -26.34 19.21 6.83
N ASP A 98 -25.33 20.07 6.82
CA ASP A 98 -25.47 21.49 7.14
C ASP A 98 -26.47 22.19 6.20
N GLN A 99 -26.38 21.90 4.91
CA GLN A 99 -27.34 22.40 3.92
C GLN A 99 -28.77 21.95 4.25
N ARG A 100 -28.99 20.65 4.51
CA ARG A 100 -30.33 20.14 4.87
C ARG A 100 -30.86 20.75 6.16
N ILE A 101 -30.00 20.96 7.15
CA ILE A 101 -30.39 21.62 8.40
C ILE A 101 -30.82 23.07 8.12
N ALA A 102 -30.09 23.79 7.27
CA ALA A 102 -30.43 25.15 6.89
C ALA A 102 -31.76 25.21 6.12
N GLU A 103 -31.98 24.30 5.16
CA GLU A 103 -33.23 24.18 4.40
C GLU A 103 -34.41 23.90 5.33
N VAL A 104 -34.33 22.88 6.18
CA VAL A 104 -35.39 22.54 7.15
C VAL A 104 -35.69 23.70 8.09
N ARG A 105 -34.66 24.42 8.57
CA ARG A 105 -34.86 25.62 9.41
C ARG A 105 -35.57 26.74 8.65
N ALA A 106 -35.23 26.95 7.38
CA ALA A 106 -35.85 27.97 6.55
C ALA A 106 -37.32 27.64 6.26
N GLU A 107 -37.62 26.38 5.91
CA GLU A 107 -38.97 25.88 5.71
C GLU A 107 -39.83 26.06 6.97
N LEU A 108 -39.34 25.63 8.13
CA LEU A 108 -40.05 25.76 9.40
C LEU A 108 -40.34 27.23 9.76
N MET A 109 -39.37 28.13 9.55
CA MET A 109 -39.56 29.56 9.80
C MET A 109 -40.56 30.19 8.83
N SER A 110 -40.59 29.74 7.58
CA SER A 110 -41.58 30.16 6.59
C SER A 110 -42.99 29.72 6.98
N GLU A 111 -43.15 28.44 7.35
CA GLU A 111 -44.43 27.87 7.76
C GLU A 111 -44.99 28.53 9.03
N LEU A 112 -44.14 28.75 10.05
CA LEU A 112 -44.52 29.48 11.27
C LEU A 112 -44.97 30.92 10.97
N ARG A 113 -44.24 31.64 10.11
CA ARG A 113 -44.62 32.99 9.70
C ARG A 113 -45.93 33.00 8.93
N GLY A 114 -46.12 32.05 8.02
CA GLY A 114 -47.36 31.85 7.26
C GLY A 114 -48.55 31.60 8.17
N GLY A 115 -48.45 30.63 9.07
CA GLY A 115 -49.50 30.29 10.03
C GLY A 115 -49.85 31.44 10.98
N LEU A 116 -48.85 32.19 11.47
CA LEU A 116 -49.08 33.38 12.30
C LEU A 116 -49.75 34.51 11.50
N ALA A 117 -49.40 34.70 10.23
CA ALA A 117 -50.02 35.70 9.37
C ALA A 117 -51.49 35.35 9.08
N GLU A 118 -51.79 34.08 8.82
CA GLU A 118 -53.14 33.58 8.61
C GLU A 118 -54.01 33.76 9.86
N GLN A 119 -53.51 33.33 11.04
CA GLN A 119 -54.21 33.53 12.31
C GLN A 119 -54.47 35.01 12.62
N ARG A 120 -53.50 35.89 12.34
CA ARG A 120 -53.67 37.34 12.50
C ARG A 120 -54.73 37.89 11.54
N ALA A 121 -54.71 37.46 10.28
CA ALA A 121 -55.67 37.90 9.28
C ALA A 121 -57.10 37.48 9.65
N ASP A 122 -57.28 36.23 10.12
CA ASP A 122 -58.57 35.74 10.58
C ASP A 122 -59.05 36.45 11.85
N LEU A 123 -58.15 36.69 12.81
CA LEU A 123 -58.49 37.48 14.00
C LEU A 123 -58.98 38.88 13.62
N ILE A 124 -58.31 39.56 12.67
CA ILE A 124 -58.72 40.88 12.18
C ILE A 124 -60.10 40.80 11.49
N ARG A 125 -60.34 39.81 10.64
CA ARG A 125 -61.65 39.60 9.99
C ARG A 125 -62.76 39.44 11.04
N TRP A 126 -62.54 38.60 12.04
CA TRP A 126 -63.50 38.39 13.13
C TRP A 126 -63.70 39.62 14.00
N MET A 127 -62.64 40.39 14.28
CA MET A 127 -62.76 41.67 14.96
C MET A 127 -63.69 42.61 14.20
N PHE A 128 -63.53 42.78 12.88
CA PHE A 128 -64.42 43.64 12.09
C PHE A 128 -65.86 43.15 12.08
N LEU A 129 -66.10 41.85 11.93
CA LEU A 129 -67.45 41.27 12.01
C LEU A 129 -68.09 41.53 13.37
N PHE A 130 -67.34 41.32 14.45
CA PHE A 130 -67.79 41.59 15.81
C PHE A 130 -68.10 43.08 16.04
N TRP A 131 -67.18 43.97 15.64
CA TRP A 131 -67.36 45.42 15.77
C TRP A 131 -68.56 45.92 14.95
N ALA A 132 -68.75 45.42 13.72
CA ALA A 132 -69.91 45.75 12.91
C ALA A 132 -71.22 45.31 13.59
N GLY A 133 -71.26 44.10 14.14
CA GLY A 133 -72.44 43.56 14.82
C GLY A 133 -72.79 44.25 16.15
N THR A 134 -71.81 44.82 16.86
CA THR A 134 -72.03 45.43 18.19
C THR A 134 -72.08 46.95 18.16
N VAL A 135 -71.20 47.62 17.41
CA VAL A 135 -71.10 49.08 17.40
C VAL A 135 -72.11 49.75 16.46
N LEU A 136 -72.42 49.15 15.29
CA LEU A 136 -73.43 49.75 14.40
C LEU A 136 -74.80 49.87 15.08
N PRO A 137 -75.33 48.85 15.79
CA PRO A 137 -76.61 48.99 16.49
C PRO A 137 -76.55 49.99 17.65
N LEU A 138 -75.48 49.99 18.45
CA LEU A 138 -75.33 50.92 19.58
C LEU A 138 -75.20 52.37 19.12
N ALA A 139 -74.45 52.63 18.04
CA ALA A 139 -74.37 53.95 17.43
C ALA A 139 -75.73 54.40 16.90
N GLY A 140 -76.48 53.50 16.24
CA GLY A 140 -77.86 53.77 15.79
C GLY A 140 -78.81 54.12 16.94
N LEU A 141 -78.74 53.38 18.05
CA LEU A 141 -79.51 53.66 19.27
C LEU A 141 -79.16 55.00 19.90
N MET A 142 -77.86 55.34 20.01
CA MET A 142 -77.45 56.65 20.51
C MET A 142 -77.95 57.81 19.63
N VAL A 143 -77.86 57.68 18.31
CA VAL A 143 -78.37 58.69 17.38
C VAL A 143 -79.90 58.83 17.50
N ALA A 144 -80.62 57.72 17.72
CA ALA A 144 -82.07 57.75 17.94
C ALA A 144 -82.46 58.39 19.28
N LEU A 145 -81.65 58.25 20.33
CA LEU A 145 -81.89 58.85 21.66
C LEU A 145 -81.50 60.33 21.75
N LEU A 146 -80.64 60.82 20.86
CA LEU A 146 -80.20 62.22 20.79
C LEU A 146 -81.01 63.09 19.83
N ARG A 147 -81.99 62.50 19.12
CA ARG A 147 -82.98 63.19 18.30
C ARG A 147 -84.28 63.35 19.07
#